data_AF-A0A8K0S8V3-F1
#
_entry.id   AF-A0A8K0S8V3-F1
#
_cell.length_a   1.000
_cell.length_b   1.000
_cell.length_c   1.000
_cell.angle_alpha   90.00
_cell.angle_beta   90.00
_cell.angle_gamma   90.00
#
_symmetry.space_group_name_H-M   'P 1'
#
loop_
_entity.id
_entity.type
_entity.pdbx_description
1 polymer ?
#
loop_
_entity_poly.entity_id
_entity_poly.type
_entity_poly.pdbx_seq_one_letter_code
_entity_poly.pdbx_strand_id
1 'polypeptide(L)'
;MSSQSLYAPPSVATGAFQNFCKLPTELRLKIWNYNLSPTRLVPLQCGSGSSKSLSWTGCTSPAPIPANLHACAESRSEALKHYGLGFGFARGPGQVFLDPERDILYFGPRDGYMAADSQFQTCMSMCDPEELAVVRRLAINDALFWVDESYRSMTAASLTVELLRRIKARMPGLEELIFIPRAEESPESANYVEPTMVYVRMARQIQTAINTLSQQTPGWTPPCWRILPLSAFQSVGAV
;
A
#
# COMPACT_ATOMS: atom_id res chain seq x y z
N MET A 1 65.12 -23.45 -2.41
CA MET A 1 64.35 -22.90 -1.27
C MET A 1 64.21 -21.42 -1.50
N SER A 2 63.08 -20.98 -2.05
CA SER A 2 62.82 -19.57 -2.34
C SER A 2 61.48 -19.19 -1.71
N SER A 3 61.55 -18.23 -0.81
CA SER A 3 60.54 -17.77 0.13
C SER A 3 59.36 -17.11 -0.58
N GLN A 4 58.15 -17.63 -0.40
CA GLN A 4 56.93 -16.94 -0.82
C GLN A 4 56.53 -15.92 0.24
N SER A 5 56.53 -14.65 -0.16
CA SER A 5 56.01 -13.52 0.60
C SER A 5 54.48 -13.64 0.73
N LEU A 6 53.99 -13.70 1.97
CA LEU A 6 52.57 -13.66 2.30
C LEU A 6 52.03 -12.25 2.03
N TYR A 7 51.40 -12.06 0.87
CA TYR A 7 50.56 -10.91 0.61
C TYR A 7 49.29 -11.02 1.46
N ALA A 8 49.21 -10.24 2.54
CA ALA A 8 47.94 -9.99 3.21
C ALA A 8 47.03 -9.19 2.25
N PRO A 9 45.76 -9.59 2.06
CA PRO A 9 44.86 -8.82 1.23
C PRO A 9 44.60 -7.45 1.88
N PRO A 10 44.51 -6.35 1.11
CA PRO A 10 44.19 -5.05 1.65
C PRO A 10 42.82 -5.12 2.32
N SER A 11 42.75 -4.75 3.60
CA SER A 11 41.47 -4.58 4.29
C SER A 11 40.71 -3.50 3.54
N VAL A 12 39.64 -3.88 2.84
CA VAL A 12 38.69 -2.94 2.27
C VAL A 12 38.05 -2.27 3.48
N ALA A 13 38.59 -1.12 3.89
CA ALA A 13 37.98 -0.27 4.90
C ALA A 13 36.61 0.11 4.36
N THR A 14 35.60 -0.65 4.78
CA THR A 14 34.21 -0.39 4.47
C THR A 14 33.97 1.02 4.98
N GLY A 15 33.60 1.95 4.09
CA GLY A 15 33.48 3.38 4.37
C GLY A 15 32.34 3.67 5.35
N ALA A 16 32.45 3.20 6.59
CA ALA A 16 31.52 3.48 7.65
C ALA A 16 31.62 4.97 7.95
N PHE A 17 30.51 5.67 7.78
CA PHE A 17 30.41 7.10 8.10
C PHE A 17 30.47 7.30 9.62
N GLN A 18 31.68 7.29 10.18
CA GLN A 18 31.91 7.28 11.63
C GLN A 18 31.58 8.62 12.32
N ASN A 19 31.41 9.69 11.55
CA ASN A 19 31.11 11.01 12.11
C ASN A 19 29.67 11.14 12.59
N PHE A 20 28.74 10.30 12.10
CA PHE A 20 27.36 10.33 12.60
C PHE A 20 27.28 10.06 14.11
N CYS A 21 28.05 9.08 14.59
CA CYS A 21 28.09 8.72 16.01
C CYS A 21 28.68 9.81 16.92
N LYS A 22 29.37 10.81 16.36
CA LYS A 22 29.94 11.94 17.11
C LYS A 22 28.93 13.07 17.32
N LEU A 23 27.78 13.03 16.64
CA LEU A 23 26.74 14.02 16.83
C LEU A 23 26.05 13.82 18.20
N PRO A 24 25.66 14.91 18.89
CA PRO A 24 24.77 14.84 20.04
C PRO A 24 23.53 14.01 19.73
N THR A 25 23.03 13.28 20.73
CA THR A 25 21.90 12.36 20.60
C THR A 25 20.68 13.06 20.00
N GLU A 26 20.39 14.29 20.42
CA GLU A 26 19.26 15.08 19.93
C GLU A 26 19.33 15.30 18.42
N LEU A 27 20.53 15.53 17.87
CA LEU A 27 20.72 15.72 16.44
C LEU A 27 20.57 14.39 15.69
N ARG A 28 21.10 13.29 16.22
CA ARG A 28 20.97 11.96 15.62
C ARG A 28 19.50 11.54 15.54
N LEU A 29 18.74 11.72 16.61
CA LEU A 29 17.31 11.43 16.66
C LEU A 29 16.51 12.32 15.69
N LYS A 30 16.85 13.62 15.58
CA LYS A 30 16.23 14.49 14.57
C LYS A 30 16.51 13.98 13.17
N ILE A 31 17.76 13.64 12.84
CA ILE A 31 18.12 13.11 11.51
C ILE A 31 17.33 11.83 11.21
N TRP A 32 17.19 10.91 12.16
CA TRP A 32 16.38 9.70 11.94
C TRP A 32 14.91 10.00 11.68
N ASN A 33 14.32 10.95 12.42
CA ASN A 33 12.94 11.37 12.19
C ASN A 33 12.75 12.05 10.82
N TYR A 34 13.72 12.85 10.37
CA TYR A 34 13.69 13.47 9.04
C TYR A 34 13.94 12.46 7.91
N ASN A 35 14.63 11.36 8.18
CA ASN A 35 14.93 10.30 7.20
C ASN A 35 13.84 9.22 7.12
N LEU A 36 12.72 9.35 7.84
CA LEU A 36 11.59 8.45 7.67
C LEU A 36 11.11 8.51 6.21
N SER A 37 10.65 7.38 5.69
CA SER A 37 10.21 7.31 4.29
C SER A 37 9.12 8.34 4.01
N PRO A 38 9.18 9.04 2.86
CA PRO A 38 8.08 9.89 2.43
C PRO A 38 6.83 9.04 2.19
N THR A 39 5.68 9.70 2.02
CA THR A 39 4.42 9.06 1.63
C THR A 39 4.63 8.13 0.44
N ARG A 40 4.27 6.87 0.63
CA ARG A 40 4.44 5.80 -0.36
C ARG A 40 3.19 4.92 -0.42
N LEU A 41 3.00 4.27 -1.57
CA LEU A 41 2.02 3.20 -1.71
C LEU A 41 2.55 1.91 -1.08
N VAL A 42 1.70 1.23 -0.34
CA VAL A 42 1.94 -0.10 0.23
C VAL A 42 0.96 -1.09 -0.39
N PRO A 43 1.31 -1.74 -1.53
CA PRO A 43 0.43 -2.72 -2.16
C PRO A 43 0.26 -3.91 -1.24
N LEU A 44 -0.99 -4.27 -0.91
CA LEU A 44 -1.28 -5.52 -0.22
C LEU A 44 -1.49 -6.64 -1.23
N GLN A 45 -0.98 -7.81 -0.87
CA GLN A 45 -1.21 -9.06 -1.58
C GLN A 45 -1.69 -10.09 -0.57
N CYS A 46 -2.88 -10.66 -0.78
CA CYS A 46 -3.46 -11.61 0.14
C CYS A 46 -3.87 -12.89 -0.62
N GLY A 47 -3.56 -14.05 -0.04
CA GLY A 47 -3.85 -15.35 -0.63
C GLY A 47 -2.67 -16.01 -1.32
N SER A 48 -2.79 -17.31 -1.57
CA SER A 48 -1.70 -18.20 -2.01
C SER A 48 -1.29 -17.96 -3.47
N GLY A 49 -0.49 -16.93 -3.71
CA GLY A 49 0.39 -16.86 -4.87
C GLY A 49 1.80 -17.22 -4.43
N SER A 50 2.18 -18.49 -4.59
CA SER A 50 3.58 -18.96 -4.66
C SER A 50 4.57 -18.67 -3.51
N SER A 51 4.14 -18.38 -2.28
CA SER A 51 5.07 -18.52 -1.14
C SER A 51 5.24 -20.00 -0.80
N LYS A 52 6.40 -20.56 -1.13
CA LYS A 52 6.83 -21.92 -0.72
C LYS A 52 7.00 -22.07 0.80
N SER A 53 6.72 -21.03 1.57
CA SER A 53 6.80 -21.03 3.03
C SER A 53 5.45 -21.43 3.62
N LEU A 54 5.32 -22.71 3.97
CA LEU A 54 4.15 -23.34 4.59
C LEU A 54 3.75 -22.76 5.97
N SER A 55 4.45 -21.75 6.48
CA SER A 55 4.26 -21.22 7.83
C SER A 55 3.59 -19.85 7.91
N TRP A 56 3.38 -19.14 6.79
CA TRP A 56 2.86 -17.78 6.84
C TRP A 56 1.42 -17.66 6.37
N THR A 57 0.58 -17.13 7.27
CA THR A 57 -0.84 -16.85 7.02
C THR A 57 -1.06 -15.35 7.19
N GLY A 58 -1.28 -14.63 6.09
CA GLY A 58 -1.42 -13.17 6.13
C GLY A 58 -1.29 -12.55 4.74
N CYS A 59 -1.31 -11.22 4.72
CA CYS A 59 -0.98 -10.44 3.53
C CYS A 59 0.53 -10.12 3.50
N THR A 60 1.07 -10.00 2.29
CA THR A 60 2.43 -9.55 2.02
C THR A 60 2.40 -8.24 1.23
N SER A 61 3.55 -7.57 1.13
CA SER A 61 3.68 -6.37 0.31
C SER A 61 5.02 -6.35 -0.41
N PRO A 62 5.06 -5.99 -1.71
CA PRO A 62 6.31 -5.76 -2.43
C PRO A 62 6.90 -4.36 -2.14
N ALA A 63 6.26 -3.54 -1.30
CA ALA A 63 6.79 -2.23 -0.96
C ALA A 63 8.18 -2.35 -0.34
N PRO A 64 9.16 -1.50 -0.72
CA PRO A 64 10.49 -1.52 -0.12
C PRO A 64 10.40 -1.37 1.40
N ILE A 65 11.18 -2.11 2.16
CA ILE A 65 11.19 -1.92 3.62
C ILE A 65 11.85 -0.57 3.94
N PRO A 66 11.26 0.29 4.80
CA PRO A 66 11.85 1.58 5.15
C PRO A 66 13.32 1.46 5.56
N ALA A 67 14.20 2.26 4.95
CA ALA A 67 15.65 2.17 5.15
C ALA A 67 16.04 2.26 6.64
N ASN A 68 15.33 3.08 7.42
CA ASN A 68 15.58 3.24 8.85
C ASN A 68 15.41 1.95 9.67
N LEU A 69 14.58 1.00 9.23
CA LEU A 69 14.42 -0.29 9.91
C LEU A 69 15.65 -1.21 9.78
N HIS A 70 16.52 -0.93 8.81
CA HIS A 70 17.68 -1.76 8.50
C HIS A 70 19.03 -1.04 8.60
N ALA A 71 19.05 0.28 8.78
CA ALA A 71 20.30 1.05 8.87
C ALA A 71 21.16 0.70 10.10
N CYS A 72 20.63 0.85 11.32
CA CYS A 72 21.30 0.49 12.57
C CYS A 72 20.27 0.31 13.72
N ALA A 73 20.73 -0.12 14.90
CA ALA A 73 19.85 -0.36 16.06
C ALA A 73 19.09 0.91 16.50
N GLU A 74 19.77 2.07 16.53
CA GLU A 74 19.13 3.35 16.89
C GLU A 74 18.10 3.81 15.86
N SER A 75 18.45 3.73 14.57
CA SER A 75 17.53 4.08 13.48
C SER A 75 16.29 3.18 13.51
N ARG A 76 16.47 1.88 13.79
CA ARG A 76 15.38 0.92 13.93
C ARG A 76 14.48 1.26 15.11
N SER A 77 15.04 1.59 16.29
CA SER A 77 14.23 1.95 17.44
C SER A 77 13.42 3.23 17.21
N GLU A 78 13.95 4.19 16.46
CA GLU A 78 13.20 5.39 16.07
C GLU A 78 12.11 5.07 15.03
N ALA A 79 12.41 4.26 14.01
CA ALA A 79 11.44 3.88 12.99
C ALA A 79 10.26 3.09 13.55
N LEU A 80 10.50 2.17 14.50
CA LEU A 80 9.46 1.35 15.13
C LEU A 80 8.48 2.14 16.01
N LYS A 81 8.73 3.43 16.27
CA LYS A 81 7.73 4.32 16.88
C LYS A 81 6.61 4.72 15.92
N HIS A 82 6.86 4.61 14.62
CA HIS A 82 5.95 5.00 13.55
C HIS A 82 5.41 3.80 12.78
N TYR A 83 6.28 2.82 12.50
CA TYR A 83 5.92 1.64 11.71
C TYR A 83 5.49 0.48 12.60
N GLY A 84 4.29 -0.03 12.35
CA GLY A 84 3.81 -1.32 12.86
C GLY A 84 3.90 -2.42 11.81
N LEU A 85 4.08 -3.66 12.24
CA LEU A 85 3.84 -4.84 11.41
C LEU A 85 2.37 -5.23 11.52
N GLY A 86 1.69 -5.40 10.39
CA GLY A 86 0.28 -5.79 10.40
C GLY A 86 -0.12 -6.66 9.21
N PHE A 87 -1.43 -6.90 9.14
CA PHE A 87 -2.16 -7.66 8.13
C PHE A 87 -1.88 -9.18 8.19
N GLY A 88 -1.75 -9.72 9.40
CA GLY A 88 -1.68 -11.16 9.64
C GLY A 88 -3.06 -11.82 9.60
N PHE A 89 -3.13 -13.13 9.29
CA PHE A 89 -4.38 -13.90 9.31
C PHE A 89 -4.41 -14.88 10.48
N ALA A 90 -5.62 -15.20 10.95
CA ALA A 90 -5.83 -16.20 11.99
C ALA A 90 -4.96 -15.97 13.26
N ARG A 91 -4.74 -14.70 13.63
CA ARG A 91 -3.86 -14.26 14.73
C ARG A 91 -2.37 -14.59 14.52
N GLY A 92 -1.99 -14.98 13.31
CA GLY A 92 -0.60 -15.07 12.87
C GLY A 92 0.02 -13.67 12.75
N PRO A 93 1.36 -13.59 12.83
CA PRO A 93 2.06 -12.30 12.75
C PRO A 93 1.94 -11.66 11.37
N GLY A 94 1.60 -10.38 11.34
CA GLY A 94 1.67 -9.53 10.15
C GLY A 94 3.11 -9.34 9.66
N GLN A 95 3.28 -9.09 8.35
CA GLN A 95 4.61 -8.89 7.73
C GLN A 95 4.75 -7.54 7.02
N VAL A 96 3.67 -6.77 6.92
CA VAL A 96 3.67 -5.53 6.16
C VAL A 96 3.94 -4.40 7.13
N PHE A 97 5.06 -3.70 6.93
CA PHE A 97 5.36 -2.47 7.64
C PHE A 97 4.47 -1.34 7.13
N LEU A 98 3.69 -0.75 8.02
CA LEU A 98 2.82 0.38 7.73
C LEU A 98 3.03 1.49 8.77
N ASP A 99 3.23 2.71 8.30
CA ASP A 99 3.05 3.93 9.11
C ASP A 99 1.66 4.53 8.80
N PRO A 100 0.67 4.40 9.71
CA PRO A 100 -0.68 4.90 9.48
C PRO A 100 -0.77 6.40 9.16
N GLU A 101 0.19 7.20 9.64
CA GLU A 101 0.21 8.65 9.44
C GLU A 101 0.80 9.05 8.08
N ARG A 102 1.64 8.20 7.47
CA ARG A 102 2.38 8.53 6.21
C ARG A 102 2.09 7.63 5.02
N ASP A 103 1.89 6.34 5.24
CA ASP A 103 1.69 5.37 4.17
C ASP A 103 0.26 5.42 3.61
N ILE A 104 0.11 4.92 2.38
CA ILE A 104 -1.17 4.71 1.69
C ILE A 104 -1.30 3.22 1.40
N LEU A 105 -2.24 2.56 2.06
CA LEU A 105 -2.52 1.14 1.80
C LEU A 105 -3.12 0.98 0.41
N TYR A 106 -2.72 -0.03 -0.36
CA TYR A 106 -3.16 -0.16 -1.75
C TYR A 106 -3.67 -1.55 -2.12
N PHE A 107 -4.89 -1.62 -2.65
CA PHE A 107 -5.40 -2.80 -3.34
C PHE A 107 -5.34 -2.58 -4.84
N GLY A 108 -4.33 -3.20 -5.45
CA GLY A 108 -4.10 -3.13 -6.89
C GLY A 108 -4.84 -4.18 -7.72
N PRO A 109 -4.68 -4.13 -9.05
CA PRO A 109 -5.20 -5.17 -9.93
C PRO A 109 -4.52 -6.51 -9.65
N ARG A 110 -5.23 -7.59 -9.91
CA ARG A 110 -4.73 -8.96 -9.80
C ARG A 110 -5.29 -9.80 -10.94
N ASP A 111 -4.43 -10.62 -11.54
CA ASP A 111 -4.82 -11.48 -12.65
C ASP A 111 -5.82 -12.55 -12.19
N GLY A 112 -6.84 -12.76 -13.01
CA GLY A 112 -7.90 -13.74 -12.78
C GLY A 112 -9.26 -13.12 -12.49
N TYR A 113 -10.31 -13.86 -12.82
CA TYR A 113 -11.70 -13.44 -12.62
C TYR A 113 -11.95 -13.14 -11.13
N MET A 114 -12.38 -11.92 -10.83
CA MET A 114 -12.62 -11.42 -9.46
C MET A 114 -11.42 -11.52 -8.52
N ALA A 115 -10.18 -11.69 -9.01
CA ALA A 115 -9.02 -11.90 -8.14
C ALA A 115 -8.69 -10.68 -7.27
N ALA A 116 -8.88 -9.46 -7.80
CA ALA A 116 -8.69 -8.21 -7.06
C ALA A 116 -9.74 -8.04 -5.95
N ASP A 117 -11.02 -8.24 -6.26
CA ASP A 117 -12.11 -8.21 -5.25
C ASP A 117 -11.92 -9.32 -4.21
N SER A 118 -11.64 -10.57 -4.61
CA SER A 118 -11.40 -11.69 -3.70
C SER A 118 -10.25 -11.41 -2.72
N GLN A 119 -9.16 -10.80 -3.19
CA GLN A 119 -8.07 -10.36 -2.32
C GLN A 119 -8.53 -9.32 -1.30
N PHE A 120 -9.27 -8.31 -1.75
CA PHE A 120 -9.83 -7.27 -0.88
C PHE A 120 -10.78 -7.86 0.17
N GLN A 121 -11.73 -8.70 -0.23
CA GLN A 121 -12.68 -9.34 0.69
C GLN A 121 -11.96 -10.25 1.69
N THR A 122 -10.94 -10.99 1.26
CA THR A 122 -10.12 -11.82 2.14
C THR A 122 -9.43 -10.96 3.18
N CYS A 123 -8.78 -9.86 2.79
CA CYS A 123 -8.14 -8.94 3.71
C CYS A 123 -9.16 -8.35 4.72
N MET A 124 -10.29 -7.84 4.23
CA MET A 124 -11.34 -7.27 5.06
C MET A 124 -11.92 -8.27 6.06
N SER A 125 -11.97 -9.56 5.70
CA SER A 125 -12.56 -10.61 6.55
C SER A 125 -11.55 -11.20 7.53
N MET A 126 -10.28 -11.33 7.14
CA MET A 126 -9.29 -12.14 7.86
C MET A 126 -8.28 -11.33 8.67
N CYS A 127 -8.02 -10.06 8.32
CA CYS A 127 -7.13 -9.20 9.10
C CYS A 127 -7.77 -8.83 10.45
N ASP A 128 -6.91 -8.54 11.42
CA ASP A 128 -7.33 -8.04 12.72
C ASP A 128 -8.10 -6.72 12.55
N PRO A 129 -9.31 -6.58 13.16
CA PRO A 129 -10.05 -5.33 13.11
C PRO A 129 -9.25 -4.10 13.60
N GLU A 130 -8.38 -4.26 14.59
CA GLU A 130 -7.58 -3.15 15.13
C GLU A 130 -6.54 -2.65 14.11
N GLU A 131 -5.93 -3.57 13.35
CA GLU A 131 -4.97 -3.23 12.28
C GLU A 131 -5.64 -2.49 11.12
N LEU A 132 -6.87 -2.86 10.76
CA LEU A 132 -7.63 -2.16 9.73
C LEU A 132 -8.17 -0.82 10.24
N ALA A 133 -8.49 -0.72 11.52
CA ALA A 133 -9.05 0.50 12.13
C ALA A 133 -8.07 1.67 12.15
N VAL A 134 -6.77 1.41 12.21
CA VAL A 134 -5.74 2.47 12.20
C VAL A 134 -5.43 3.00 10.80
N VAL A 135 -5.86 2.34 9.72
CA VAL A 135 -5.56 2.76 8.34
C VAL A 135 -6.25 4.08 8.02
N ARG A 136 -5.47 5.15 7.79
CA ARG A 136 -6.00 6.49 7.49
C ARG A 136 -6.15 6.81 6.00
N ARG A 137 -5.35 6.18 5.15
CA ARG A 137 -5.38 6.41 3.69
C ARG A 137 -5.39 5.09 2.93
N LEU A 138 -6.36 4.97 2.03
CA LEU A 138 -6.57 3.77 1.22
C LEU A 138 -6.62 4.14 -0.25
N ALA A 139 -5.82 3.47 -1.07
CA ALA A 139 -5.91 3.47 -2.51
C ALA A 139 -6.53 2.16 -3.01
N ILE A 140 -7.46 2.26 -3.97
CA ILE A 140 -8.13 1.11 -4.58
C ILE A 140 -8.12 1.25 -6.10
N ASN A 141 -7.71 0.20 -6.79
CA ASN A 141 -7.80 0.14 -8.24
C ASN A 141 -9.24 -0.14 -8.69
N ASP A 142 -9.63 0.37 -9.86
CA ASP A 142 -10.96 0.14 -10.42
C ASP A 142 -11.28 -1.34 -10.71
N ALA A 143 -10.27 -2.20 -10.84
CA ALA A 143 -10.44 -3.65 -10.93
C ALA A 143 -11.20 -4.26 -9.73
N LEU A 144 -11.31 -3.57 -8.59
CA LEU A 144 -12.11 -4.03 -7.45
C LEU A 144 -13.62 -3.91 -7.65
N PHE A 145 -14.07 -3.11 -8.62
CA PHE A 145 -15.49 -2.86 -8.86
C PHE A 145 -15.86 -2.96 -10.34
N TRP A 146 -15.03 -3.68 -11.11
CA TRP A 146 -15.23 -4.03 -12.52
C TRP A 146 -15.10 -5.55 -12.68
N VAL A 147 -16.10 -6.18 -13.29
CA VAL A 147 -16.16 -7.65 -13.41
C VAL A 147 -15.54 -8.16 -14.71
N ASP A 148 -15.79 -7.45 -15.81
CA ASP A 148 -15.38 -7.84 -17.16
C ASP A 148 -14.53 -6.73 -17.82
N GLU A 149 -13.97 -7.01 -19.00
CA GLU A 149 -13.36 -5.97 -19.87
C GLU A 149 -14.37 -4.91 -20.32
N SER A 150 -15.65 -5.29 -20.38
CA SER A 150 -16.74 -4.38 -20.77
C SER A 150 -17.33 -3.64 -19.57
N TYR A 151 -17.38 -2.30 -19.64
CA TYR A 151 -18.00 -1.48 -18.61
C TYR A 151 -19.52 -1.69 -18.55
N ARG A 152 -20.03 -2.14 -17.40
CA ARG A 152 -21.47 -2.26 -17.12
C ARG A 152 -21.87 -1.37 -15.95
N SER A 153 -22.49 -0.22 -16.25
CA SER A 153 -22.76 0.85 -15.28
C SER A 153 -23.51 0.39 -14.02
N MET A 154 -24.56 -0.43 -14.17
CA MET A 154 -25.37 -0.91 -13.02
C MET A 154 -24.58 -1.86 -12.10
N THR A 155 -23.87 -2.83 -12.68
CA THR A 155 -23.05 -3.79 -11.93
C THR A 155 -21.91 -3.07 -11.22
N ALA A 156 -21.20 -2.19 -11.93
CA ALA A 156 -20.09 -1.43 -11.39
C ALA A 156 -20.53 -0.52 -10.23
N ALA A 157 -21.66 0.18 -10.35
CA ALA A 157 -22.22 0.97 -9.26
C ALA A 157 -22.58 0.13 -8.02
N SER A 158 -23.19 -1.04 -8.23
CA SER A 158 -23.57 -1.94 -7.13
C SER A 158 -22.34 -2.47 -6.38
N LEU A 159 -21.27 -2.82 -7.12
CA LEU A 159 -20.00 -3.25 -6.54
C LEU A 159 -19.30 -2.12 -5.79
N THR A 160 -19.30 -0.89 -6.33
CA THR A 160 -18.74 0.26 -5.61
C THR A 160 -19.48 0.53 -4.30
N VAL A 161 -20.81 0.36 -4.26
CA VAL A 161 -21.59 0.50 -3.00
C VAL A 161 -21.18 -0.57 -1.99
N GLU A 162 -21.06 -1.84 -2.39
CA GLU A 162 -20.64 -2.91 -1.48
C GLU A 162 -19.20 -2.72 -0.99
N LEU A 163 -18.30 -2.29 -1.88
CA LEU A 163 -16.92 -1.95 -1.53
C LEU A 163 -16.87 -0.86 -0.46
N LEU A 164 -17.60 0.25 -0.67
CA LEU A 164 -17.67 1.34 0.30
C LEU A 164 -18.31 0.90 1.63
N ARG A 165 -19.31 0.02 1.58
CA ARG A 165 -19.93 -0.56 2.78
C ARG A 165 -18.92 -1.36 3.60
N ARG A 166 -18.07 -2.17 2.94
CA ARG A 166 -17.00 -2.94 3.58
C ARG A 166 -15.93 -2.03 4.18
N ILE A 167 -15.47 -1.02 3.43
CA ILE A 167 -14.50 -0.03 3.91
C ILE A 167 -15.03 0.67 5.17
N LYS A 168 -16.26 1.21 5.10
CA LYS A 168 -16.90 1.86 6.25
C LYS A 168 -16.96 0.97 7.49
N ALA A 169 -17.27 -0.31 7.32
CA ALA A 169 -17.44 -1.24 8.43
C ALA A 169 -16.10 -1.68 9.07
N ARG A 170 -15.02 -1.70 8.30
CA ARG A 170 -13.73 -2.32 8.70
C ARG A 170 -12.60 -1.32 8.91
N MET A 171 -12.70 -0.12 8.35
CA MET A 171 -11.69 0.93 8.43
C MET A 171 -12.31 2.24 8.98
N PRO A 172 -12.76 2.25 10.25
CA PRO A 172 -13.37 3.44 10.85
C PRO A 172 -12.43 4.65 10.95
N GLY A 173 -11.11 4.45 10.98
CA GLY A 173 -10.12 5.52 10.98
C GLY A 173 -9.77 6.08 9.60
N LEU A 174 -10.45 5.65 8.53
CA LEU A 174 -10.14 6.10 7.18
C LEU A 174 -10.52 7.58 6.98
N GLU A 175 -9.51 8.38 6.66
CA GLU A 175 -9.64 9.82 6.39
C GLU A 175 -9.71 10.10 4.89
N GLU A 176 -9.00 9.30 4.08
CA GLU A 176 -8.84 9.53 2.64
C GLU A 176 -8.96 8.24 1.81
N LEU A 177 -9.76 8.31 0.74
CA LEU A 177 -9.95 7.25 -0.23
C LEU A 177 -9.52 7.69 -1.64
N ILE A 178 -8.55 6.98 -2.21
CA ILE A 178 -7.99 7.28 -3.51
C ILE A 178 -8.43 6.19 -4.48
N PHE A 179 -9.09 6.59 -5.57
CA PHE A 179 -9.44 5.67 -6.64
C PHE A 179 -8.40 5.76 -7.75
N ILE A 180 -7.86 4.60 -8.14
CA ILE A 180 -6.82 4.48 -9.16
C ILE A 180 -7.43 3.82 -10.41
N PRO A 181 -7.57 4.55 -11.53
CA PRO A 181 -8.03 3.96 -12.78
C PRO A 181 -7.08 2.85 -13.26
N ARG A 182 -7.59 1.94 -14.10
CA ARG A 182 -6.78 1.04 -14.92
C ARG A 182 -5.72 1.80 -15.70
N ALA A 183 -4.60 1.13 -15.95
CA ALA A 183 -3.57 1.65 -16.85
C ALA A 183 -4.18 1.96 -18.22
N GLU A 184 -3.76 3.06 -18.82
CA GLU A 184 -4.22 3.45 -20.15
C GLU A 184 -3.84 2.36 -21.15
N GLU A 185 -4.84 1.83 -21.86
CA GLU A 185 -4.56 0.98 -23.01
C GLU A 185 -4.01 1.83 -24.16
N SER A 186 -3.20 1.22 -25.03
CA SER A 186 -2.70 1.90 -26.24
C SER A 186 -3.87 2.46 -27.06
N PRO A 187 -3.75 3.66 -27.68
CA PRO A 187 -4.77 4.18 -28.60
C PRO A 187 -5.12 3.24 -29.75
N GLU A 188 -4.26 2.27 -30.06
CA GLU A 188 -4.45 1.26 -31.10
C GLU A 188 -5.30 0.06 -30.63
N SER A 189 -5.62 -0.02 -29.34
CA SER A 189 -6.46 -1.09 -28.79
C SER A 189 -7.93 -0.91 -29.15
N ALA A 190 -8.61 -2.02 -29.47
CA ALA A 190 -10.05 -2.01 -29.73
C ALA A 190 -10.89 -1.60 -28.50
N ASN A 191 -10.30 -1.71 -27.31
CA ASN A 191 -10.91 -1.35 -26.03
C ASN A 191 -10.47 0.04 -25.53
N TYR A 192 -9.79 0.84 -26.35
CA TYR A 192 -9.34 2.17 -25.98
C TYR A 192 -10.52 3.05 -25.56
N VAL A 193 -10.41 3.62 -24.36
CA VAL A 193 -11.30 4.66 -23.86
C VAL A 193 -10.45 5.86 -23.56
N GLU A 194 -10.82 7.02 -24.11
CA GLU A 194 -10.13 8.27 -23.83
C GLU A 194 -10.01 8.48 -22.31
N PRO A 195 -8.81 8.79 -21.78
CA PRO A 195 -8.58 8.94 -20.34
C PRO A 195 -9.63 9.83 -19.69
N THR A 196 -9.90 11.02 -20.25
CA THR A 196 -10.93 11.95 -19.75
C THR A 196 -12.27 11.27 -19.48
N MET A 197 -12.71 10.38 -20.37
CA MET A 197 -13.97 9.66 -20.24
C MET A 197 -13.93 8.59 -19.14
N VAL A 198 -12.80 7.93 -18.91
CA VAL A 198 -12.59 7.01 -17.78
C VAL A 198 -12.76 7.76 -16.46
N TYR A 199 -12.10 8.92 -16.31
CA TYR A 199 -12.20 9.74 -15.09
C TYR A 199 -13.63 10.23 -14.85
N VAL A 200 -14.33 10.73 -15.88
CA VAL A 200 -15.72 11.21 -15.75
C VAL A 200 -16.67 10.07 -15.36
N ARG A 201 -16.56 8.90 -15.99
CA ARG A 201 -17.41 7.75 -15.67
C ARG A 201 -17.16 7.28 -14.24
N MET A 202 -15.89 7.14 -13.87
CA MET A 202 -15.52 6.68 -12.53
C MET A 202 -15.98 7.67 -11.46
N ALA A 203 -15.79 8.98 -11.67
CA ALA A 203 -16.26 10.03 -10.76
C ALA A 203 -17.79 9.97 -10.56
N ARG A 204 -18.57 9.84 -11.64
CA ARG A 204 -20.04 9.73 -11.55
C ARG A 204 -20.46 8.48 -10.77
N GLN A 205 -19.81 7.35 -11.03
CA GLN A 205 -20.10 6.10 -10.34
C GLN A 205 -19.78 6.17 -8.85
N ILE A 206 -18.59 6.68 -8.50
CA ILE A 206 -18.16 6.87 -7.11
C ILE A 206 -19.12 7.80 -6.37
N GLN A 207 -19.45 8.94 -6.97
CA GLN A 207 -20.37 9.91 -6.37
C GLN A 207 -21.76 9.29 -6.15
N THR A 208 -22.27 8.52 -7.11
CA THR A 208 -23.55 7.83 -6.99
C THR A 208 -23.50 6.79 -5.86
N ALA A 209 -22.42 6.02 -5.75
CA ALA A 209 -22.26 5.01 -4.72
C ALA A 209 -22.15 5.63 -3.31
N ILE A 210 -21.39 6.72 -3.16
CA ILE A 210 -21.30 7.48 -1.91
C ILE A 210 -22.67 8.02 -1.52
N ASN A 211 -23.39 8.69 -2.43
CA ASN A 211 -24.72 9.24 -2.16
C ASN A 211 -25.70 8.13 -1.72
N THR A 212 -25.67 6.98 -2.41
CA THR A 212 -26.50 5.82 -2.09
C THR A 212 -26.21 5.30 -0.69
N LEU A 213 -24.93 5.14 -0.33
CA LEU A 213 -24.55 4.62 0.98
C LEU A 213 -24.82 5.63 2.12
N SER A 214 -24.65 6.93 1.87
CA SER A 214 -25.00 7.99 2.81
C SER A 214 -26.51 8.05 3.10
N GLN A 215 -27.35 7.83 2.09
CA GLN A 215 -28.80 7.72 2.29
C GLN A 215 -29.17 6.46 3.11
N GLN A 216 -28.46 5.36 2.90
CA GLN A 216 -28.67 4.09 3.62
C GLN A 216 -28.13 4.10 5.05
N THR A 217 -27.16 4.96 5.36
CA THR A 217 -26.58 5.08 6.70
C THR A 217 -26.60 6.52 7.22
N PRO A 218 -27.65 6.93 7.93
CA PRO A 218 -27.67 8.21 8.63
C PRO A 218 -26.48 8.35 9.59
N GLY A 219 -25.83 9.52 9.56
CA GLY A 219 -24.68 9.83 10.43
C GLY A 219 -23.32 9.36 9.93
N TRP A 220 -23.24 8.65 8.79
CA TRP A 220 -21.96 8.34 8.17
C TRP A 220 -21.40 9.56 7.42
N THR A 221 -20.19 9.97 7.79
CA THR A 221 -19.40 10.95 7.04
C THR A 221 -18.44 10.20 6.11
N PRO A 222 -18.61 10.27 4.78
CA PRO A 222 -17.69 9.63 3.86
C PRO A 222 -16.29 10.26 3.98
N PRO A 223 -15.22 9.47 3.81
CA PRO A 223 -13.85 10.01 3.76
C PRO A 223 -13.69 10.97 2.58
N CYS A 224 -12.70 11.86 2.64
CA CYS A 224 -12.36 12.64 1.47
C CYS A 224 -11.91 11.70 0.36
N TRP A 225 -12.28 11.98 -0.89
CA TRP A 225 -11.91 11.10 -1.99
C TRP A 225 -11.46 11.87 -3.22
N ARG A 226 -10.58 11.22 -3.97
CA ARG A 226 -10.07 11.74 -5.25
C ARG A 226 -9.71 10.59 -6.19
N ILE A 227 -9.56 10.93 -7.46
CA ILE A 227 -9.08 10.01 -8.49
C ILE A 227 -7.66 10.43 -8.86
N LEU A 228 -6.72 9.50 -8.79
CA LEU A 228 -5.33 9.73 -9.19
C LEU A 228 -4.81 8.56 -10.02
N PRO A 229 -4.02 8.80 -11.08
CA PRO A 229 -3.35 7.73 -11.80
C PRO A 229 -2.28 7.09 -10.92
N LEU A 230 -1.93 5.82 -11.17
CA LEU A 230 -0.89 5.13 -10.42
C LEU A 230 0.48 5.85 -10.52
N SER A 231 0.75 6.51 -11.64
CA SER A 231 1.96 7.31 -11.87
C SER A 231 2.10 8.50 -10.90
N ALA A 232 1.01 8.99 -10.30
CA ALA A 232 1.06 10.07 -9.31
C ALA A 232 1.77 9.66 -8.00
N PHE A 233 1.99 8.36 -7.78
CA PHE A 233 2.62 7.80 -6.58
C PHE A 233 4.02 7.25 -6.82
N GLN A 234 4.47 7.21 -8.08
CA GLN A 234 5.84 6.88 -8.39
C GLN A 234 6.69 8.10 -8.04
N SER A 235 7.36 8.05 -6.90
CA SER A 235 8.40 9.02 -6.58
C SER A 235 9.44 8.97 -7.70
N VAL A 236 9.66 10.12 -8.36
CA VAL A 236 10.85 10.38 -9.19
C VAL A 236 12.06 10.17 -8.28
N GLY A 237 12.62 8.97 -8.31
CA GLY A 237 13.55 8.49 -7.28
C GLY A 237 14.29 7.23 -7.73
N ALA A 238 14.69 7.19 -9.00
CA ALA A 238 15.82 6.41 -9.45
C ALA A 238 16.85 7.42 -9.96
N VAL A 239 17.79 7.80 -9.09
CA VAL A 239 19.07 8.37 -9.47
C VAL A 239 20.13 7.41 -8.99
#